data_AF-A0AAE9ZQJ1-F1
#
_entry.id   AF-A0AAE9ZQJ1-F1
#
_cell.length_a   1.000
_cell.length_b   1.000
_cell.length_c   1.000
_cell.angle_alpha   90.00
_cell.angle_beta   90.00
_cell.angle_gamma   90.00
#
_symmetry.space_group_name_H-M   'P 1'
#
loop_
_entity.id
_entity.type
_entity.pdbx_description
1 polymer ?
#
loop_
_entity_poly.entity_id
_entity_poly.type
_entity_poly.pdbx_seq_one_letter_code
_entity_poly.pdbx_strand_id
1 'polypeptide(L)'
;MIRMRRWHGWALWGVLTVTVALVAWPRREALLLKNRFINRQSVERLGYGGYFWFDVVDVAGRLWRRAHLDEIDPAPYRAYLRELAHRRAEMPARHPPRRKHVVYIQLESMDGLVIGARKDGQPVMPFLEDLAAKHVSFANMMDNTGSGRTTDGEFLVLTSLVPLARQPVYVSKDLSRVPSLPRVLHVAGYHTASIHGFNGVFWHRAEAHTALGYDEMRFQQDLPLDDKIGWGWSDEAVLGEAARMIAAAESPLFLHVITLTHHHPYDHIAHAQGLKPGRIEVENVRSARYVDHALQGFFQQLQDAGVLEDCLIAIYGDHDSAIDVELEAYLDSIAPRLYPDTVPLVLVGFDRPAQRVTTLAGLQDLPVMILQELGLDVPLTFTGAGWGQWGTTFGAQHRGLQEVNGAAEPWEPPVDQDILTRLAIEHPEELLAP
;
A
#
# COMPACT_ATOMS: atom_id res chain seq x y z
N MET A 1 33.28 -3.19 51.99
CA MET A 1 32.06 -2.34 51.98
C MET A 1 32.26 -1.19 51.00
N ILE A 2 31.86 -1.36 49.74
CA ILE A 2 31.97 -0.30 48.72
C ILE A 2 30.56 0.23 48.40
N ARG A 3 30.46 1.55 48.51
CA ARG A 3 29.33 2.47 48.28
C ARG A 3 28.38 2.07 47.14
N MET A 4 27.16 1.64 47.48
CA MET A 4 25.95 1.84 46.67
C MET A 4 25.20 3.08 47.17
N ARG A 5 25.64 4.29 46.79
CA ARG A 5 24.91 5.51 47.19
C ARG A 5 25.16 6.70 46.25
N ARG A 6 25.03 6.50 44.93
CA ARG A 6 24.98 7.61 43.95
C ARG A 6 23.99 7.41 42.79
N TRP A 7 23.52 6.18 42.51
CA TRP A 7 22.63 5.91 41.37
C TRP A 7 21.17 6.38 41.55
N HIS A 8 20.66 6.42 42.78
CA HIS A 8 19.28 6.84 43.04
C HIS A 8 19.04 8.33 42.73
N GLY A 9 20.06 9.19 42.88
CA GLY A 9 19.95 10.62 42.59
C GLY A 9 19.78 10.88 41.10
N TRP A 10 20.55 10.21 40.24
CA TRP A 10 20.47 10.39 38.79
C TRP A 10 19.21 9.79 38.18
N ALA A 11 18.71 8.68 38.74
CA ALA A 11 17.42 8.12 38.35
C ALA A 11 16.25 9.04 38.77
N LEU A 12 16.28 9.59 39.98
CA LEU A 12 15.26 10.56 40.43
C LEU A 12 15.30 11.85 39.63
N TRP A 13 16.50 12.37 39.35
CA TRP A 13 16.68 13.55 38.49
C TRP A 13 16.24 13.26 37.06
N GLY A 14 16.58 12.10 36.49
CA GLY A 14 16.09 11.69 35.17
C GLY A 14 14.57 11.63 35.11
N VAL A 15 13.92 11.00 36.10
CA VAL A 15 12.45 10.93 36.18
C VAL A 15 11.84 12.33 36.40
N LEU A 16 12.43 13.17 37.25
CA LEU A 16 11.95 14.53 37.52
C LEU A 16 12.15 15.45 36.30
N THR A 17 13.25 15.33 35.56
CA THR A 17 13.50 16.08 34.33
C THR A 17 12.56 15.63 33.22
N VAL A 18 12.29 14.32 33.10
CA VAL A 18 11.27 13.77 32.18
C VAL A 18 9.87 14.27 32.58
N THR A 19 9.54 14.29 33.86
CA THR A 19 8.23 14.75 34.34
C THR A 19 8.06 16.26 34.15
N VAL A 20 9.08 17.06 34.45
CA VAL A 20 9.06 18.52 34.21
C VAL A 20 9.05 18.82 32.72
N ALA A 21 9.78 18.08 31.89
CA ALA A 21 9.70 18.22 30.44
C ALA A 21 8.29 17.88 29.93
N LEU A 22 7.66 16.81 30.41
CA LEU A 22 6.29 16.41 30.04
C LEU A 22 5.21 17.40 30.54
N VAL A 23 5.40 18.01 31.71
CA VAL A 23 4.44 18.93 32.34
C VAL A 23 4.60 20.37 31.83
N ALA A 24 5.84 20.80 31.53
CA ALA A 24 6.14 22.12 31.00
C ALA A 24 6.08 22.18 29.46
N TRP A 25 5.96 21.04 28.77
CA TRP A 25 5.81 21.00 27.32
C TRP A 25 4.50 21.69 26.90
N PRO A 26 4.51 22.65 25.97
CA PRO A 26 3.30 23.30 25.52
C PRO A 26 2.32 22.24 24.98
N ARG A 27 1.11 22.14 25.56
CA ARG A 27 0.09 21.18 25.11
C ARG A 27 -0.29 21.35 23.63
N ARG A 28 -0.13 22.56 23.08
CA ARG A 28 -0.25 22.84 21.63
C ARG A 28 0.86 22.18 20.80
N GLU A 29 2.08 22.09 21.32
CA GLU A 29 3.20 21.43 20.63
C GLU A 29 3.17 19.91 20.77
N ALA A 30 2.63 19.36 21.86
CA ALA A 30 2.40 17.91 21.98
C ALA A 30 1.40 17.37 20.94
N LEU A 31 0.38 18.17 20.60
CA LEU A 31 -0.58 17.89 19.51
C LEU A 31 0.06 18.01 18.12
N LEU A 32 1.03 18.91 17.95
CA LEU A 32 1.80 19.03 16.70
C LEU A 32 2.88 17.94 16.55
N LEU A 33 3.43 17.43 17.65
CA LEU A 33 4.37 16.30 17.68
C LEU A 33 3.70 14.94 17.47
N LYS A 34 2.40 14.85 17.78
CA LYS A 34 1.54 13.75 17.33
C LYS A 34 1.22 13.83 15.83
N ASN A 35 1.47 14.96 15.15
CA ASN A 35 1.09 15.17 13.76
C ASN A 35 2.32 15.43 12.86
N ARG A 36 2.84 14.32 12.29
CA ARG A 36 3.89 14.20 11.24
C ARG A 36 5.35 14.52 11.70
N PHE A 37 6.46 14.00 11.16
CA PHE A 37 6.86 13.29 9.92
C PHE A 37 8.03 12.32 10.24
N ILE A 38 8.40 11.42 9.31
CA ILE A 38 9.58 10.54 9.40
C ILE A 38 10.85 11.32 9.77
N ASN A 39 11.66 10.69 10.63
CA ASN A 39 13.05 10.96 11.09
C ASN A 39 13.69 12.31 10.75
N ARG A 40 13.78 12.72 9.48
CA ARG A 40 14.55 13.91 9.07
C ARG A 40 13.97 15.23 9.58
N GLN A 41 12.68 15.48 9.40
CA GLN A 41 12.08 16.75 9.81
C GLN A 41 11.88 16.86 11.34
N SER A 42 11.59 15.73 12.00
CA SER A 42 11.51 15.69 13.47
C SER A 42 12.87 15.87 14.12
N VAL A 43 13.95 15.32 13.54
CA VAL A 43 15.33 15.58 13.98
C VAL A 43 15.74 17.03 13.70
N GLU A 44 15.35 17.61 12.56
CA GLU A 44 15.61 19.03 12.23
C GLU A 44 14.92 20.00 13.20
N ARG A 45 13.74 19.66 13.74
CA ARG A 45 12.99 20.52 14.68
C ARG A 45 13.29 20.25 16.17
N LEU A 46 13.39 19.00 16.59
CA LEU A 46 13.63 18.62 18.00
C LEU A 46 15.11 18.54 18.35
N GLY A 47 15.98 18.55 17.35
CA GLY A 47 17.32 18.02 17.47
C GLY A 47 17.32 16.52 17.74
N TYR A 48 18.47 15.89 17.56
CA TYR A 48 18.65 14.46 17.83
C TYR A 48 18.21 14.05 19.26
N GLY A 49 18.45 14.91 20.25
CA GLY A 49 18.11 14.64 21.65
C GLY A 49 16.61 14.67 21.96
N GLY A 50 15.86 15.65 21.42
CA GLY A 50 14.42 15.72 21.62
C GLY A 50 13.69 14.62 20.86
N TYR A 51 14.17 14.28 19.66
CA TYR A 51 13.64 13.16 18.88
C TYR A 51 13.83 11.82 19.60
N PHE A 52 15.02 11.58 20.16
CA PHE A 52 15.29 10.37 20.93
C PHE A 52 14.30 10.16 22.08
N TRP A 53 14.02 11.20 22.88
CA TRP A 53 13.08 11.09 24.01
C TRP A 53 11.64 10.92 23.57
N PHE A 54 11.22 11.61 22.50
CA PHE A 54 9.91 11.41 21.91
C PHE A 54 9.73 9.95 21.45
N ASP A 55 10.69 9.41 20.70
CA ASP A 55 10.66 8.02 20.21
C ASP A 55 10.65 7.03 21.37
N VAL A 56 11.40 7.28 22.45
CA VAL A 56 11.37 6.45 23.67
C VAL A 56 9.98 6.43 24.33
N VAL A 57 9.34 7.60 24.52
CA VAL A 57 8.00 7.67 25.13
C VAL A 57 6.94 7.02 24.25
N ASP A 58 7.03 7.25 22.95
CA ASP A 58 6.11 6.70 21.95
C ASP A 58 6.24 5.17 21.84
N VAL A 59 7.47 4.65 21.83
CA VAL A 59 7.76 3.21 21.91
C VAL A 59 7.25 2.62 23.23
N ALA A 60 7.52 3.26 24.38
CA ALA A 60 7.06 2.78 25.67
C ALA A 60 5.52 2.72 25.75
N GLY A 61 4.83 3.76 25.28
CA GLY A 61 3.38 3.81 25.23
C GLY A 61 2.78 2.73 24.33
N ARG A 62 3.39 2.44 23.17
CA ARG A 62 2.97 1.34 22.30
C ARG A 62 3.23 -0.03 22.91
N LEU A 63 4.39 -0.25 23.51
CA LEU A 63 4.70 -1.52 24.19
C LEU A 63 3.72 -1.76 25.34
N TRP A 64 3.37 -0.71 26.08
CA TRP A 64 2.33 -0.78 27.10
C TRP A 64 0.98 -1.17 26.49
N ARG A 65 0.50 -0.47 25.46
CA ARG A 65 -0.78 -0.80 24.80
C ARG A 65 -0.79 -2.21 24.21
N ARG A 66 0.33 -2.66 23.63
CA ARG A 66 0.49 -4.04 23.14
C ARG A 66 0.42 -5.07 24.27
N ALA A 67 1.04 -4.79 25.41
CA ALA A 67 1.02 -5.69 26.57
C ALA A 67 -0.36 -5.78 27.23
N HIS A 68 -1.26 -4.86 26.92
CA HIS A 68 -2.61 -4.77 27.49
C HIS A 68 -3.66 -4.71 26.37
N LEU A 69 -3.41 -5.36 25.21
CA LEU A 69 -4.36 -5.36 24.08
C LEU A 69 -5.71 -5.94 24.51
N ASP A 70 -5.70 -7.02 25.30
CA ASP A 70 -6.88 -7.66 25.90
C ASP A 70 -7.66 -6.74 26.87
N GLU A 71 -7.06 -5.64 27.33
CA GLU A 71 -7.71 -4.66 28.22
C GLU A 71 -8.27 -3.44 27.47
N ILE A 72 -8.03 -3.35 26.16
CA ILE A 72 -8.54 -2.24 25.34
C ILE A 72 -10.03 -2.46 25.09
N ASP A 73 -10.85 -1.45 25.40
CA ASP A 73 -12.26 -1.49 25.04
C ASP A 73 -12.43 -1.46 23.50
N PRO A 74 -12.99 -2.51 22.88
CA PRO A 74 -13.22 -2.56 21.43
C PRO A 74 -14.39 -1.66 20.96
N ALA A 75 -15.21 -1.11 21.85
CA ALA A 75 -16.42 -0.37 21.47
C ALA A 75 -16.17 0.86 20.57
N PRO A 76 -15.17 1.73 20.80
CA PRO A 76 -14.88 2.85 19.90
C PRO A 76 -14.47 2.40 18.49
N TYR A 77 -13.71 1.30 18.40
CA TYR A 77 -13.27 0.72 17.13
C TYR A 77 -14.45 0.13 16.36
N ARG A 78 -15.36 -0.58 17.03
CA ARG A 78 -16.62 -1.05 16.42
C ARG A 78 -17.47 0.09 15.91
N ALA A 79 -17.64 1.14 16.70
CA ALA A 79 -18.43 2.31 16.31
C ALA A 79 -17.85 2.97 15.05
N TYR A 80 -16.52 3.12 15.01
CA TYR A 80 -15.82 3.65 13.85
C TYR A 80 -16.01 2.79 12.59
N LEU A 81 -15.83 1.47 12.68
CA LEU A 81 -16.04 0.57 11.55
C LEU A 81 -17.47 0.60 11.03
N ARG A 82 -18.47 0.66 11.93
CA ARG A 82 -19.88 0.79 11.55
C ARG A 82 -20.16 2.12 10.85
N GLU A 83 -19.58 3.21 11.33
CA GLU A 83 -19.69 4.52 10.69
C GLU A 83 -19.14 4.48 9.25
N LEU A 84 -17.97 3.88 9.04
CA LEU A 84 -17.40 3.70 7.70
C LEU A 84 -18.31 2.84 6.81
N ALA A 85 -18.84 1.73 7.33
CA ALA A 85 -19.79 0.88 6.60
C ALA A 85 -21.07 1.63 6.22
N HIS A 86 -21.62 2.46 7.11
CA HIS A 86 -22.78 3.30 6.83
C HIS A 86 -22.50 4.30 5.71
N ARG A 87 -21.36 4.99 5.74
CA ARG A 87 -20.97 5.92 4.66
C ARG A 87 -20.91 5.22 3.30
N ARG A 88 -20.32 4.02 3.23
CA ARG A 88 -20.24 3.24 1.99
C ARG A 88 -21.61 2.83 1.45
N ALA A 89 -22.55 2.50 2.34
CA ALA A 89 -23.89 2.05 1.96
C ALA A 89 -24.76 3.16 1.33
N GLU A 90 -24.39 4.43 1.48
CA GLU A 90 -25.07 5.56 0.83
C GLU A 90 -24.91 5.56 -0.71
N MET A 91 -23.99 4.74 -1.24
CA MET A 91 -23.91 4.46 -2.67
C MET A 91 -24.50 3.08 -3.00
N PRO A 92 -25.59 3.01 -3.78
CA PRO A 92 -26.17 1.73 -4.17
C PRO A 92 -25.19 0.96 -5.07
N ALA A 93 -25.10 -0.35 -4.86
CA ALA A 93 -24.45 -1.28 -5.77
C ALA A 93 -24.99 -1.05 -7.20
N ARG A 94 -24.08 -0.87 -8.16
CA ARG A 94 -24.49 -0.92 -9.57
C ARG A 94 -24.84 -2.36 -9.93
N HIS A 95 -25.72 -2.49 -10.93
CA HIS A 95 -26.29 -3.72 -11.50
C HIS A 95 -25.42 -4.99 -11.32
N PRO A 96 -26.02 -6.20 -11.21
CA PRO A 96 -25.27 -7.42 -10.98
C PRO A 96 -24.13 -7.50 -12.00
N PRO A 97 -22.87 -7.53 -11.54
CA PRO A 97 -21.76 -7.47 -12.47
C PRO A 97 -21.76 -8.74 -13.29
N ARG A 98 -21.41 -8.59 -14.57
CA ARG A 98 -20.84 -9.72 -15.30
C ARG A 98 -19.67 -10.23 -14.46
N ARG A 99 -19.58 -11.55 -14.30
CA ARG A 99 -18.51 -12.21 -13.54
C ARG A 99 -17.17 -12.05 -14.28
N LYS A 100 -16.64 -10.84 -14.30
CA LYS A 100 -15.35 -10.47 -14.90
C LYS A 100 -14.21 -11.00 -14.06
N HIS A 101 -13.08 -11.32 -14.68
CA HIS A 101 -11.83 -11.53 -13.96
C HIS A 101 -11.44 -10.23 -13.25
N VAL A 102 -10.89 -10.35 -12.05
CA VAL A 102 -10.33 -9.23 -11.29
C VAL A 102 -8.83 -9.40 -11.29
N VAL A 103 -8.10 -8.44 -11.85
CA VAL A 103 -6.65 -8.52 -11.99
C VAL A 103 -6.02 -7.36 -11.25
N TYR A 104 -5.18 -7.66 -10.27
CA TYR A 104 -4.32 -6.71 -9.62
C TYR A 104 -2.93 -6.83 -10.22
N ILE A 105 -2.38 -5.71 -10.67
CA ILE A 105 -0.99 -5.61 -11.13
C ILE A 105 -0.28 -4.61 -10.23
N GLN A 106 0.50 -5.13 -9.30
CA GLN A 106 1.36 -4.35 -8.42
C GLN A 106 2.65 -4.01 -9.14
N LEU A 107 2.92 -2.72 -9.30
CA LEU A 107 4.15 -2.16 -9.84
C LEU A 107 5.12 -1.90 -8.68
N GLU A 108 6.13 -2.75 -8.56
CA GLU A 108 7.18 -2.63 -7.55
C GLU A 108 7.83 -1.24 -7.55
N SER A 109 7.92 -0.61 -6.37
CA SER A 109 8.60 0.67 -6.08
C SER A 109 8.25 1.82 -7.04
N MET A 110 7.02 1.87 -7.55
CA MET A 110 6.62 2.77 -8.63
C MET A 110 5.96 4.06 -8.11
N ASP A 111 6.62 5.20 -8.30
CA ASP A 111 6.09 6.52 -7.89
C ASP A 111 4.93 6.99 -8.78
N GLY A 112 4.00 7.74 -8.19
CA GLY A 112 2.85 8.32 -8.88
C GLY A 112 3.24 9.36 -9.94
N LEU A 113 4.44 9.94 -9.85
CA LEU A 113 4.93 10.93 -10.81
C LEU A 113 5.11 10.35 -12.22
N VAL A 114 5.18 9.02 -12.38
CA VAL A 114 5.39 8.37 -13.69
C VAL A 114 4.27 8.69 -14.69
N ILE A 115 3.06 8.97 -14.20
CA ILE A 115 1.93 9.42 -15.03
C ILE A 115 1.97 10.95 -15.19
N GLY A 116 2.38 11.39 -16.37
CA GLY A 116 2.56 12.81 -16.69
C GLY A 116 4.00 13.31 -16.58
N ALA A 117 4.95 12.47 -16.13
CA ALA A 117 6.36 12.79 -16.19
C ALA A 117 6.90 12.74 -17.63
N ARG A 118 7.90 13.58 -17.90
CA ARG A 118 8.63 13.62 -19.17
C ARG A 118 10.13 13.55 -18.96
N LYS A 119 10.81 12.81 -19.84
CA LYS A 119 12.26 12.81 -19.99
C LYS A 119 12.66 12.76 -21.44
N ASP A 120 13.51 13.70 -21.85
CA ASP A 120 13.93 13.95 -23.23
C ASP A 120 12.72 14.20 -24.15
N GLY A 121 11.73 14.93 -23.62
CA GLY A 121 10.47 15.22 -24.30
C GLY A 121 9.50 14.04 -24.45
N GLN A 122 9.84 12.84 -23.94
CA GLN A 122 9.01 11.64 -24.02
C GLN A 122 8.36 11.30 -22.67
N PRO A 123 7.14 10.72 -22.64
CA PRO A 123 6.60 10.11 -21.43
C PRO A 123 7.56 9.12 -20.78
N VAL A 124 7.52 9.03 -19.44
CA VAL A 124 8.26 7.98 -18.71
C VAL A 124 7.57 6.64 -18.92
N MET A 125 6.25 6.57 -18.74
CA MET A 125 5.43 5.37 -18.97
C MET A 125 4.30 5.69 -19.98
N PRO A 126 4.60 5.76 -21.29
CA PRO A 126 3.62 6.15 -22.31
C PRO A 126 2.37 5.27 -22.37
N PHE A 127 2.50 3.95 -22.18
CA PHE A 127 1.36 3.03 -22.24
C PHE A 127 0.44 3.21 -21.02
N LEU A 128 1.01 3.26 -19.82
CA LEU A 128 0.24 3.54 -18.60
C LEU A 128 -0.44 4.92 -18.65
N GLU A 129 0.22 5.93 -19.21
CA GLU A 129 -0.37 7.26 -19.40
C GLU A 129 -1.56 7.25 -20.37
N ASP A 130 -1.49 6.50 -21.46
CA ASP A 130 -2.60 6.32 -22.40
C ASP A 130 -3.80 5.62 -21.74
N LEU A 131 -3.56 4.59 -20.92
CA LEU A 131 -4.61 3.96 -20.10
C LEU A 131 -5.21 4.97 -19.11
N ALA A 132 -4.38 5.75 -18.42
CA ALA A 132 -4.82 6.75 -17.44
C ALA A 132 -5.70 7.85 -18.06
N ALA A 133 -5.52 8.16 -19.35
CA ALA A 133 -6.34 9.11 -20.10
C ALA A 133 -7.70 8.54 -20.54
N LYS A 134 -7.81 7.22 -20.71
CA LYS A 134 -9.02 6.51 -21.20
C LYS A 134 -9.87 5.91 -20.09
N HIS A 135 -9.33 5.82 -18.88
CA HIS A 135 -9.96 5.13 -17.75
C HIS A 135 -9.97 5.98 -16.49
N VAL A 136 -10.43 5.42 -15.37
CA VAL A 136 -10.28 6.08 -14.07
C VAL A 136 -8.83 5.98 -13.64
N SER A 137 -8.21 7.12 -13.33
CA SER A 137 -6.86 7.19 -12.77
C SER A 137 -6.82 8.12 -11.56
N PHE A 138 -5.84 7.95 -10.69
CA PHE A 138 -5.66 8.79 -9.51
C PHE A 138 -4.36 9.57 -9.61
N ALA A 139 -4.43 10.88 -9.34
CA ALA A 139 -3.25 11.73 -9.22
C ALA A 139 -2.63 11.70 -7.82
N ASN A 140 -3.44 11.38 -6.81
CA ASN A 140 -3.07 11.50 -5.39
C ASN A 140 -3.46 10.25 -4.60
N MET A 141 -3.06 9.09 -5.10
CA MET A 141 -3.18 7.82 -4.37
C MET A 141 -1.97 7.66 -3.47
N MET A 142 -2.18 7.70 -2.16
CA MET A 142 -1.12 7.51 -1.16
C MET A 142 -0.80 6.02 -1.01
N ASP A 143 0.50 5.70 -0.92
CA ASP A 143 0.95 4.32 -0.73
C ASP A 143 0.49 3.72 0.62
N ASN A 144 0.43 4.56 1.65
CA ASN A 144 0.11 4.23 3.04
C ASN A 144 0.99 3.15 3.68
N THR A 145 2.15 2.83 3.09
CA THR A 145 2.98 1.73 3.56
C THR A 145 3.78 2.08 4.82
N GLY A 146 4.34 1.05 5.46
CA GLY A 146 5.14 1.10 6.67
C GLY A 146 6.56 0.60 6.43
N SER A 147 7.11 -0.12 7.40
CA SER A 147 8.41 -0.79 7.27
C SER A 147 8.40 -2.01 6.35
N GLY A 148 7.21 -2.55 6.03
CA GLY A 148 7.05 -3.73 5.18
C GLY A 148 7.00 -3.43 3.68
N ARG A 149 6.96 -2.14 3.28
CA ARG A 149 7.09 -1.68 1.88
C ARG A 149 6.14 -2.47 0.96
N THR A 150 6.65 -3.25 0.01
CA THR A 150 5.91 -4.13 -0.90
C THR A 150 4.79 -4.92 -0.19
N THR A 151 5.12 -5.63 0.90
CA THR A 151 4.13 -6.48 1.61
C THR A 151 3.09 -5.68 2.40
N ASP A 152 3.41 -4.44 2.76
CA ASP A 152 2.45 -3.52 3.37
C ASP A 152 1.45 -3.01 2.31
N GLY A 153 1.92 -2.74 1.09
CA GLY A 153 1.08 -2.45 -0.08
C GLY A 153 0.14 -3.61 -0.41
N GLU A 154 0.65 -4.85 -0.44
CA GLU A 154 -0.15 -6.06 -0.59
C GLU A 154 -1.20 -6.16 0.52
N PHE A 155 -0.82 -5.95 1.79
CA PHE A 155 -1.73 -5.99 2.92
C PHE A 155 -2.87 -4.95 2.81
N LEU A 156 -2.56 -3.72 2.40
CA LEU A 156 -3.53 -2.64 2.20
C LEU A 156 -4.58 -3.01 1.16
N VAL A 157 -4.15 -3.43 -0.03
CA VAL A 157 -5.08 -3.69 -1.13
C VAL A 157 -5.85 -5.00 -0.98
N LEU A 158 -5.39 -5.90 -0.12
CA LEU A 158 -6.05 -7.20 0.13
C LEU A 158 -6.93 -7.19 1.39
N THR A 159 -6.71 -6.30 2.35
CA THR A 159 -7.47 -6.31 3.62
C THR A 159 -8.14 -4.98 3.94
N SER A 160 -7.78 -3.91 3.21
CA SER A 160 -8.23 -2.54 3.50
C SER A 160 -7.90 -2.10 4.93
N LEU A 161 -6.90 -2.71 5.58
CA LEU A 161 -6.38 -2.32 6.89
C LEU A 161 -5.05 -1.60 6.72
N VAL A 162 -4.80 -0.60 7.56
CA VAL A 162 -3.50 0.09 7.59
C VAL A 162 -2.46 -0.83 8.23
N PRO A 163 -1.27 -1.00 7.64
CA PRO A 163 -0.24 -1.89 8.16
C PRO A 163 0.36 -1.35 9.46
N LEU A 164 1.09 -2.21 10.18
CA LEU A 164 1.76 -1.82 11.43
C LEU A 164 2.98 -0.95 11.12
N ALA A 165 3.09 0.21 11.77
CA ALA A 165 4.08 1.24 11.42
C ALA A 165 5.55 0.82 11.51
N ARG A 166 5.88 -0.18 12.35
CA ARG A 166 7.28 -0.55 12.64
C ARG A 166 7.57 -2.05 12.52
N GLN A 167 6.58 -2.84 12.14
CA GLN A 167 6.71 -4.28 12.01
C GLN A 167 6.03 -4.71 10.71
N PRO A 168 6.76 -5.29 9.76
CA PRO A 168 6.18 -5.88 8.57
C PRO A 168 5.11 -6.89 8.97
N VAL A 169 3.88 -6.70 8.49
CA VAL A 169 2.72 -7.46 8.97
C VAL A 169 2.88 -8.94 8.67
N TYR A 170 3.31 -9.29 7.45
CA TYR A 170 3.46 -10.68 6.99
C TYR A 170 4.46 -11.49 7.82
N VAL A 171 5.47 -10.84 8.39
CA VAL A 171 6.51 -11.50 9.20
C VAL A 171 6.11 -11.60 10.67
N SER A 172 5.20 -10.73 11.13
CA SER A 172 4.95 -10.53 12.57
C SER A 172 3.58 -10.96 13.04
N LYS A 173 2.68 -11.37 12.13
CA LYS A 173 1.27 -11.66 12.42
C LYS A 173 0.75 -12.85 11.61
N ASP A 174 -0.14 -13.63 12.24
CA ASP A 174 -0.96 -14.63 11.55
C ASP A 174 -2.21 -13.94 10.99
N LEU A 175 -2.42 -14.06 9.67
CA LEU A 175 -3.52 -13.42 8.95
C LEU A 175 -4.71 -14.36 8.72
N SER A 176 -4.68 -15.58 9.27
CA SER A 176 -5.67 -16.65 9.07
C SER A 176 -7.11 -16.27 9.44
N ARG A 177 -7.28 -15.24 10.28
CA ARG A 177 -8.59 -14.76 10.76
C ARG A 177 -9.01 -13.41 10.16
N VAL A 178 -8.15 -12.75 9.38
CA VAL A 178 -8.39 -11.43 8.82
C VAL A 178 -9.31 -11.55 7.59
N PRO A 179 -10.46 -10.87 7.54
CA PRO A 179 -11.23 -10.78 6.29
C PRO A 179 -10.34 -10.18 5.19
N SER A 180 -10.33 -10.81 4.02
CA SER A 180 -9.45 -10.45 2.92
C SER A 180 -10.16 -10.57 1.57
N LEU A 181 -9.73 -9.79 0.60
CA LEU A 181 -10.28 -9.79 -0.75
C LEU A 181 -10.23 -11.18 -1.42
N PRO A 182 -9.15 -11.98 -1.33
CA PRO A 182 -9.16 -13.36 -1.82
C PRO A 182 -10.30 -14.18 -1.20
N ARG A 183 -10.47 -14.17 0.12
CA ARG A 183 -11.57 -14.92 0.76
C ARG A 183 -12.95 -14.47 0.29
N VAL A 184 -13.17 -13.16 0.21
CA VAL A 184 -14.45 -12.60 -0.24
C VAL A 184 -14.76 -13.04 -1.67
N LEU A 185 -13.77 -12.97 -2.56
CA LEU A 185 -13.93 -13.37 -3.96
C LEU A 185 -14.07 -14.89 -4.12
N HIS A 186 -13.34 -15.69 -3.33
CA HIS A 186 -13.50 -17.14 -3.28
C HIS A 186 -14.95 -17.53 -2.93
N VAL A 187 -15.52 -16.93 -1.88
CA VAL A 187 -16.93 -17.15 -1.50
C VAL A 187 -17.89 -16.68 -2.60
N ALA A 188 -17.54 -15.65 -3.36
CA ALA A 188 -18.30 -15.20 -4.52
C ALA A 188 -18.15 -16.11 -5.77
N GLY A 189 -17.34 -17.17 -5.68
CA GLY A 189 -17.14 -18.17 -6.73
C GLY A 189 -16.04 -17.83 -7.73
N TYR A 190 -15.05 -17.04 -7.31
CA TYR A 190 -13.80 -16.84 -8.04
C TYR A 190 -12.78 -17.91 -7.65
N HIS A 191 -11.95 -18.34 -8.60
CA HIS A 191 -10.65 -18.93 -8.26
C HIS A 191 -9.70 -17.77 -7.91
N THR A 192 -8.92 -17.90 -6.84
CA THR A 192 -8.04 -16.83 -6.36
C THR A 192 -6.58 -17.23 -6.44
N ALA A 193 -5.79 -16.47 -7.19
CA ALA A 193 -4.39 -16.78 -7.43
C ALA A 193 -3.49 -15.56 -7.22
N SER A 194 -2.27 -15.81 -6.73
CA SER A 194 -1.18 -14.83 -6.74
C SER A 194 0.00 -15.36 -7.55
N ILE A 195 0.67 -14.49 -8.30
CA ILE A 195 1.85 -14.82 -9.09
C ILE A 195 2.98 -13.82 -8.82
N HIS A 196 4.20 -14.33 -8.59
CA HIS A 196 5.38 -13.51 -8.39
C HIS A 196 6.65 -14.18 -8.90
N GLY A 197 7.51 -13.41 -9.58
CA GLY A 197 8.75 -13.90 -10.20
C GLY A 197 9.89 -14.28 -9.24
N PHE A 198 9.67 -14.19 -7.92
CA PHE A 198 10.67 -14.49 -6.90
C PHE A 198 10.18 -15.51 -5.86
N ASN A 199 11.09 -15.91 -4.98
CA ASN A 199 10.85 -16.87 -3.91
C ASN A 199 9.78 -16.38 -2.90
N GLY A 200 8.75 -17.19 -2.67
CA GLY A 200 7.68 -16.91 -1.70
C GLY A 200 8.08 -16.97 -0.22
N VAL A 201 9.23 -17.54 0.14
CA VAL A 201 9.75 -17.50 1.52
C VAL A 201 10.21 -16.09 1.90
N PHE A 202 10.63 -15.29 0.92
CA PHE A 202 11.00 -13.91 1.16
C PHE A 202 9.80 -13.13 1.72
N TRP A 203 10.01 -12.36 2.78
CA TRP A 203 8.96 -11.67 3.55
C TRP A 203 7.83 -12.57 4.12
N HIS A 204 8.04 -13.89 4.25
CA HIS A 204 6.98 -14.84 4.65
C HIS A 204 5.75 -14.79 3.72
N ARG A 205 5.92 -14.38 2.46
CA ARG A 205 4.81 -14.14 1.53
C ARG A 205 3.96 -15.38 1.29
N ALA A 206 4.55 -16.56 1.12
CA ALA A 206 3.82 -17.81 0.92
C ALA A 206 2.92 -18.16 2.13
N GLU A 207 3.44 -17.99 3.34
CA GLU A 207 2.68 -18.21 4.58
C GLU A 207 1.55 -17.18 4.71
N ALA A 208 1.84 -15.90 4.45
CA ALA A 208 0.84 -14.84 4.49
C ALA A 208 -0.25 -15.00 3.41
N HIS A 209 0.08 -15.38 2.18
CA HIS A 209 -0.88 -15.60 1.10
C HIS A 209 -1.78 -16.80 1.41
N THR A 210 -1.21 -17.89 1.94
CA THR A 210 -1.98 -19.03 2.44
C THR A 210 -2.94 -18.56 3.55
N ALA A 211 -2.42 -17.79 4.51
CA ALA A 211 -3.19 -17.22 5.59
C ALA A 211 -4.17 -16.13 5.13
N LEU A 212 -4.06 -15.58 3.92
CA LEU A 212 -5.03 -14.64 3.34
C LEU A 212 -6.09 -15.34 2.48
N GLY A 213 -6.00 -16.65 2.33
CA GLY A 213 -7.02 -17.49 1.66
C GLY A 213 -6.95 -17.47 0.14
N TYR A 214 -5.76 -17.35 -0.45
CA TYR A 214 -5.57 -17.66 -1.86
C TYR A 214 -5.74 -19.18 -2.12
N ASP A 215 -6.40 -19.53 -3.22
CA ASP A 215 -6.52 -20.91 -3.69
C ASP A 215 -5.20 -21.41 -4.30
N GLU A 216 -4.46 -20.51 -4.96
CA GLU A 216 -3.24 -20.82 -5.68
C GLU A 216 -2.17 -19.73 -5.51
N MET A 217 -0.92 -20.14 -5.34
CA MET A 217 0.22 -19.23 -5.29
C MET A 217 1.31 -19.79 -6.20
N ARG A 218 1.75 -19.01 -7.18
CA ARG A 218 2.87 -19.36 -8.07
C ARG A 218 4.05 -18.44 -7.83
N PHE A 219 5.11 -19.00 -7.25
CA PHE A 219 6.37 -18.30 -7.06
C PHE A 219 7.39 -18.74 -8.11
N GLN A 220 8.62 -18.24 -8.00
CA GLN A 220 9.67 -18.50 -8.98
C GLN A 220 9.82 -19.99 -9.36
N GLN A 221 9.70 -20.91 -8.40
CA GLN A 221 9.90 -22.36 -8.65
C GLN A 221 8.73 -23.02 -9.37
N ASP A 222 7.53 -22.44 -9.29
CA ASP A 222 6.30 -23.00 -9.86
C ASP A 222 6.06 -22.52 -11.29
N LEU A 223 6.81 -21.50 -11.72
CA LEU A 223 6.63 -20.82 -13.00
C LEU A 223 7.51 -21.45 -14.08
N PRO A 224 6.94 -21.93 -15.21
CA PRO A 224 7.68 -22.53 -16.31
C PRO A 224 8.30 -21.44 -17.21
N LEU A 225 9.17 -20.62 -16.62
CA LEU A 225 9.80 -19.45 -17.24
C LEU A 225 11.33 -19.62 -17.23
N ASP A 226 12.00 -18.98 -18.19
CA ASP A 226 13.46 -19.06 -18.35
C ASP A 226 14.14 -17.68 -18.55
N ASP A 227 13.37 -16.59 -18.52
CA ASP A 227 13.88 -15.22 -18.66
C ASP A 227 14.02 -14.51 -17.31
N LYS A 228 15.26 -14.21 -16.90
CA LYS A 228 15.58 -13.56 -15.61
C LYS A 228 16.14 -12.17 -15.80
N ILE A 229 15.62 -11.24 -15.00
CA ILE A 229 16.18 -9.90 -14.83
C ILE A 229 16.28 -9.62 -13.33
N GLY A 230 17.45 -9.19 -12.88
CA GLY A 230 17.70 -8.89 -11.47
C GLY A 230 17.51 -10.12 -10.57
N TRP A 231 16.61 -10.01 -9.60
CA TRP A 231 16.42 -11.04 -8.56
C TRP A 231 15.62 -12.25 -9.05
N GLY A 232 14.72 -12.08 -10.01
CA GLY A 232 13.69 -13.06 -10.35
C GLY A 232 13.46 -13.24 -11.85
N TRP A 233 12.33 -13.87 -12.17
CA TRP A 233 11.79 -13.84 -13.54
C TRP A 233 11.46 -12.40 -13.94
N SER A 234 11.66 -12.09 -15.21
CA SER A 234 11.39 -10.76 -15.76
C SER A 234 9.90 -10.42 -15.70
N ASP A 235 9.57 -9.13 -15.63
CA ASP A 235 8.17 -8.69 -15.58
C ASP A 235 7.43 -9.04 -16.88
N GLU A 236 8.10 -9.04 -18.04
CA GLU A 236 7.53 -9.52 -19.31
C GLU A 236 7.11 -10.99 -19.22
N ALA A 237 7.97 -11.86 -18.66
CA ALA A 237 7.69 -13.28 -18.52
C ALA A 237 6.55 -13.56 -17.52
N VAL A 238 6.57 -12.88 -16.37
CA VAL A 238 5.54 -13.03 -15.32
C VAL A 238 4.19 -12.53 -15.81
N LEU A 239 4.13 -11.36 -16.45
CA LEU A 239 2.90 -10.82 -17.02
C LEU A 239 2.40 -11.67 -18.19
N GLY A 240 3.29 -12.20 -19.03
CA GLY A 240 2.90 -13.16 -20.08
C GLY A 240 2.24 -14.41 -19.51
N GLU A 241 2.78 -14.97 -18.42
CA GLU A 241 2.13 -16.09 -17.74
C GLU A 241 0.77 -15.70 -17.14
N ALA A 242 0.67 -14.51 -16.54
CA ALA A 242 -0.60 -14.00 -16.03
C ALA A 242 -1.66 -13.89 -17.13
N ALA A 243 -1.30 -13.41 -18.32
CA ALA A 243 -2.21 -13.35 -19.46
C ALA A 243 -2.68 -14.74 -19.90
N ARG A 244 -1.78 -15.73 -19.92
CA ARG A 244 -2.14 -17.13 -20.21
C ARG A 244 -3.08 -17.73 -19.17
N MET A 245 -2.83 -17.46 -17.88
CA MET A 245 -3.71 -17.91 -16.79
C MET A 245 -5.12 -17.33 -16.93
N ILE A 246 -5.24 -16.04 -17.27
CA ILE A 246 -6.54 -15.38 -17.50
C ILE A 246 -7.24 -15.99 -18.71
N ALA A 247 -6.55 -16.13 -19.85
CA ALA A 247 -7.13 -16.67 -21.08
C ALA A 247 -7.57 -18.14 -20.96
N ALA A 248 -6.92 -18.92 -20.07
CA ALA A 248 -7.25 -20.32 -19.82
C ALA A 248 -8.29 -20.52 -18.70
N ALA A 249 -8.70 -19.46 -18.00
CA ALA A 249 -9.59 -19.58 -16.85
C ALA A 249 -11.03 -19.91 -17.28
N GLU A 250 -11.56 -21.03 -16.80
CA GLU A 250 -12.95 -21.46 -17.06
C GLU A 250 -13.97 -20.78 -16.14
N SER A 251 -13.50 -20.22 -15.04
CA SER A 251 -14.28 -19.49 -14.05
C SER A 251 -13.68 -18.09 -13.83
N PRO A 252 -14.43 -17.16 -13.22
CA PRO A 252 -13.89 -15.86 -12.85
C PRO A 252 -12.63 -16.04 -11.98
N LEU A 253 -11.59 -15.29 -12.32
CA LEU A 253 -10.27 -15.39 -11.71
C LEU A 253 -9.99 -14.08 -10.99
N PHE A 254 -9.63 -14.15 -9.71
CA PHE A 254 -8.90 -13.08 -9.07
C PHE A 254 -7.41 -13.39 -9.20
N LEU A 255 -6.69 -12.60 -9.97
CA LEU A 255 -5.24 -12.78 -10.16
C LEU A 255 -4.50 -11.56 -9.63
N HIS A 256 -3.64 -11.79 -8.64
CA HIS A 256 -2.73 -10.77 -8.13
C HIS A 256 -1.32 -11.00 -8.66
N VAL A 257 -0.88 -10.15 -9.58
CA VAL A 257 0.44 -10.16 -10.20
C VAL A 257 1.33 -9.15 -9.48
N ILE A 258 2.46 -9.63 -8.94
CA ILE A 258 3.43 -8.79 -8.23
C ILE A 258 4.69 -8.71 -9.08
N THR A 259 4.97 -7.54 -9.67
CA THR A 259 6.18 -7.31 -10.47
C THR A 259 7.43 -7.19 -9.60
N LEU A 260 8.62 -7.13 -10.21
CA LEU A 260 9.89 -7.13 -9.48
C LEU A 260 10.99 -6.32 -10.16
N THR A 261 10.93 -6.12 -11.48
CA THR A 261 12.08 -5.59 -12.22
C THR A 261 12.43 -4.15 -11.84
N HIS A 262 11.42 -3.36 -11.43
CA HIS A 262 11.59 -2.00 -10.92
C HIS A 262 11.97 -1.94 -9.45
N HIS A 263 12.94 -2.75 -9.01
CA HIS A 263 13.40 -2.75 -7.61
C HIS A 263 14.71 -1.98 -7.43
N HIS A 264 14.87 -1.27 -6.31
CA HIS A 264 16.11 -0.58 -5.94
C HIS A 264 17.33 -1.53 -6.01
N PRO A 265 18.48 -1.12 -6.61
CA PRO A 265 18.84 0.24 -7.05
C PRO A 265 18.44 0.58 -8.50
N TYR A 266 17.44 -0.11 -9.05
CA TYR A 266 16.84 0.08 -10.38
C TYR A 266 17.74 -0.24 -11.58
N ASP A 267 18.94 -0.79 -11.35
CA ASP A 267 19.95 -1.03 -12.37
C ASP A 267 19.82 -2.39 -13.09
N HIS A 268 18.80 -3.19 -12.77
CA HIS A 268 18.63 -4.53 -13.31
C HIS A 268 18.55 -4.56 -14.84
N ILE A 269 17.92 -3.56 -15.46
CA ILE A 269 17.86 -3.43 -16.93
C ILE A 269 19.23 -3.11 -17.52
N ALA A 270 20.03 -2.24 -16.86
CA ALA A 270 21.39 -1.96 -17.31
C ALA A 270 22.23 -3.24 -17.38
N HIS A 271 22.19 -4.02 -16.31
CA HIS A 271 22.94 -5.28 -16.23
C HIS A 271 22.46 -6.30 -17.26
N ALA A 272 21.14 -6.44 -17.44
CA ALA A 272 20.57 -7.34 -18.44
C ALA A 272 21.00 -6.96 -19.87
N GLN A 273 21.20 -5.66 -20.14
CA GLN A 273 21.68 -5.14 -21.42
C GLN A 273 23.22 -5.12 -21.55
N GLY A 274 23.96 -5.58 -20.54
CA GLY A 274 25.43 -5.53 -20.52
C GLY A 274 26.00 -4.12 -20.41
N LEU A 275 25.21 -3.16 -19.92
CA LEU A 275 25.60 -1.77 -19.72
C LEU A 275 26.18 -1.56 -18.32
N LYS A 276 27.06 -0.58 -18.18
CA LYS A 276 27.45 -0.08 -16.85
C LYS A 276 26.31 0.79 -16.30
N PRO A 277 25.78 0.52 -15.09
CA PRO A 277 24.76 1.36 -14.48
C PRO A 277 25.19 2.82 -14.34
N GLY A 278 24.26 3.72 -14.61
CA GLY A 278 24.39 5.16 -14.42
C GLY A 278 24.04 5.60 -13.01
N ARG A 279 23.58 6.85 -12.89
CA ARG A 279 23.01 7.39 -11.65
C ARG A 279 21.64 6.76 -11.39
N ILE A 280 21.24 6.69 -10.12
CA ILE A 280 20.04 5.96 -9.69
C ILE A 280 18.76 6.46 -10.38
N GLU A 281 18.61 7.77 -10.59
CA GLU A 281 17.43 8.32 -11.24
C GLU A 281 17.37 8.05 -12.75
N VAL A 282 18.52 7.84 -13.40
CA VAL A 282 18.61 7.38 -14.79
C VAL A 282 18.15 5.93 -14.90
N GLU A 283 18.60 5.09 -13.97
CA GLU A 283 18.25 3.67 -13.94
C GLU A 283 16.80 3.44 -13.53
N ASN A 284 16.27 4.27 -12.62
CA ASN A 284 14.84 4.29 -12.29
C ASN A 284 13.98 4.55 -13.55
N VAL A 285 14.24 5.64 -14.30
CA VAL A 285 13.48 5.92 -15.55
C VAL A 285 13.64 4.80 -16.59
N ARG A 286 14.84 4.21 -16.72
CA ARG A 286 15.06 3.07 -17.62
C ARG A 286 14.22 1.86 -17.21
N SER A 287 14.18 1.54 -15.93
CA SER A 287 13.43 0.41 -15.40
C SER A 287 11.92 0.64 -15.49
N ALA A 288 11.43 1.85 -15.19
CA ALA A 288 10.00 2.20 -15.35
C ALA A 288 9.53 2.03 -16.80
N ARG A 289 10.34 2.45 -17.78
CA ARG A 289 10.08 2.24 -19.22
C ARG A 289 10.01 0.76 -19.62
N TYR A 290 10.85 -0.08 -19.02
CA TYR A 290 10.78 -1.52 -19.25
C TYR A 290 9.47 -2.12 -18.70
N VAL A 291 9.08 -1.75 -17.48
CA VAL A 291 7.81 -2.23 -16.89
C VAL A 291 6.62 -1.75 -17.71
N ASP A 292 6.63 -0.52 -18.23
CA ASP A 292 5.59 -0.01 -19.13
C ASP A 292 5.47 -0.82 -20.42
N HIS A 293 6.60 -1.26 -20.99
CA HIS A 293 6.63 -2.14 -22.15
C HIS A 293 6.06 -3.53 -21.83
N ALA A 294 6.41 -4.10 -20.67
CA ALA A 294 5.87 -5.37 -20.21
C ALA A 294 4.35 -5.31 -20.01
N LEU A 295 3.84 -4.21 -19.45
CA LEU A 295 2.40 -3.93 -19.34
C LEU A 295 1.75 -3.87 -20.72
N GLN A 296 2.34 -3.17 -21.69
CA GLN A 296 1.81 -3.14 -23.05
C GLN A 296 1.68 -4.55 -23.64
N GLY A 297 2.70 -5.39 -23.45
CA GLY A 297 2.68 -6.79 -23.89
C GLY A 297 1.57 -7.62 -23.23
N PHE A 298 1.34 -7.44 -21.93
CA PHE A 298 0.24 -8.07 -21.20
C PHE A 298 -1.13 -7.75 -21.82
N PHE A 299 -1.41 -6.46 -22.03
CA PHE A 299 -2.68 -6.01 -22.59
C PHE A 299 -2.87 -6.48 -24.03
N GLN A 300 -1.80 -6.50 -24.84
CA GLN A 300 -1.85 -7.04 -26.19
C GLN A 300 -2.22 -8.53 -26.18
N GLN A 301 -1.64 -9.33 -25.28
CA GLN A 301 -1.98 -10.75 -25.16
C GLN A 301 -3.43 -10.99 -24.74
N LEU A 302 -3.96 -10.21 -23.78
CA LEU A 302 -5.38 -10.29 -23.40
C LEU A 302 -6.30 -9.89 -24.56
N GLN A 303 -5.90 -8.89 -25.35
CA GLN A 303 -6.65 -8.45 -26.53
C GLN A 303 -6.64 -9.52 -27.62
N ASP A 304 -5.48 -10.10 -27.92
CA ASP A 304 -5.31 -11.15 -28.93
C ASP A 304 -6.06 -12.43 -28.55
N ALA A 305 -6.12 -12.75 -27.25
CA ALA A 305 -6.93 -13.84 -26.72
C ALA A 305 -8.44 -13.53 -26.65
N GLY A 306 -8.85 -12.29 -26.89
CA GLY A 306 -10.25 -11.86 -26.88
C GLY A 306 -10.89 -11.79 -25.48
N VAL A 307 -10.09 -11.74 -24.42
CA VAL A 307 -10.56 -11.76 -23.02
C VAL A 307 -10.42 -10.42 -22.29
N LEU A 308 -9.80 -9.40 -22.90
CA LEU A 308 -9.57 -8.10 -22.26
C LEU A 308 -10.85 -7.42 -21.75
N GLU A 309 -11.96 -7.51 -22.49
CA GLU A 309 -13.24 -6.89 -22.10
C GLU A 309 -13.88 -7.56 -20.87
N ASP A 310 -13.50 -8.81 -20.59
CA ASP A 310 -13.95 -9.61 -19.45
C ASP A 310 -13.10 -9.39 -18.19
N CYS A 311 -12.21 -8.40 -18.18
CA CYS A 311 -11.34 -8.06 -17.04
C CYS A 311 -11.72 -6.73 -16.39
N LEU A 312 -11.59 -6.68 -15.06
CA LEU A 312 -11.42 -5.48 -14.23
C LEU A 312 -9.96 -5.46 -13.79
N ILE A 313 -9.16 -4.56 -14.34
CA ILE A 313 -7.70 -4.51 -14.09
C ILE A 313 -7.37 -3.27 -13.27
N ALA A 314 -6.81 -3.49 -12.07
CA ALA A 314 -6.25 -2.43 -11.24
C ALA A 314 -4.72 -2.48 -11.32
N ILE A 315 -4.12 -1.46 -11.94
CA ILE A 315 -2.67 -1.29 -12.02
C ILE A 315 -2.28 -0.27 -10.96
N TYR A 316 -1.46 -0.64 -9.98
CA TYR A 316 -1.10 0.24 -8.88
C TYR A 316 0.38 0.12 -8.50
N GLY A 317 1.01 1.21 -8.08
CA GLY A 317 2.30 1.14 -7.39
C GLY A 317 2.12 0.79 -5.92
N ASP A 318 3.05 0.04 -5.34
CA ASP A 318 2.97 -0.38 -3.94
C ASP A 318 3.51 0.66 -2.96
N HIS A 319 4.65 1.27 -3.26
CA HIS A 319 5.29 2.31 -2.45
C HIS A 319 6.21 3.24 -3.26
N ASP A 320 6.65 4.34 -2.61
CA ASP A 320 7.62 5.28 -3.16
C ASP A 320 8.96 4.61 -3.56
N SER A 321 9.69 5.22 -4.49
CA SER A 321 11.03 4.76 -4.88
C SER A 321 12.14 5.17 -3.90
N ALA A 322 11.81 5.95 -2.87
CA ALA A 322 12.71 6.60 -1.91
C ALA A 322 13.79 7.51 -2.53
N ILE A 323 13.62 7.93 -3.78
CA ILE A 323 14.56 8.82 -4.51
C ILE A 323 13.86 10.03 -5.14
N ASP A 324 12.73 10.46 -4.59
CA ASP A 324 11.87 11.52 -5.15
C ASP A 324 12.63 12.79 -5.52
N VAL A 325 13.54 13.26 -4.68
CA VAL A 325 14.26 14.53 -4.89
C VAL A 325 15.18 14.44 -6.10
N GLU A 326 15.96 13.37 -6.19
CA GLU A 326 16.86 13.09 -7.31
C GLU A 326 16.07 12.85 -8.60
N LEU A 327 14.95 12.13 -8.50
CA LEU A 327 14.09 11.79 -9.62
C LEU A 327 13.37 13.03 -10.18
N GLU A 328 12.73 13.83 -9.34
CA GLU A 328 12.08 15.09 -9.74
C GLU A 328 13.07 16.05 -10.40
N ALA A 329 14.30 16.14 -9.87
CA ALA A 329 15.34 17.00 -10.45
C ALA A 329 15.88 16.50 -11.80
N TYR A 330 15.73 15.21 -12.10
CA TYR A 330 16.19 14.60 -13.35
C TYR A 330 15.14 14.65 -14.47
N LEU A 331 13.87 14.65 -14.12
CA LEU A 331 12.75 14.75 -15.05
C LEU A 331 12.61 16.18 -15.60
N ASP A 332 12.18 16.29 -16.85
CA ASP A 332 12.03 17.60 -17.52
C ASP A 332 10.75 18.31 -17.05
N SER A 333 9.72 17.53 -16.72
CA SER A 333 8.46 18.00 -16.13
C SER A 333 7.72 16.84 -15.45
N ILE A 334 6.88 17.17 -14.48
CA ILE A 334 5.99 16.26 -13.76
C ILE A 334 4.58 16.87 -13.68
N ALA A 335 3.55 16.02 -13.57
CA ALA A 335 2.22 16.49 -13.25
C ALA A 335 2.12 16.92 -11.77
N PRO A 336 1.24 17.88 -11.42
CA PRO A 336 1.04 18.26 -10.02
C PRO A 336 0.55 17.10 -9.15
N ARG A 337 1.15 16.95 -7.96
CA ARG A 337 0.75 16.03 -6.89
C ARG A 337 0.63 16.77 -5.56
N LEU A 338 -0.31 16.35 -4.72
CA LEU A 338 -0.54 16.92 -3.39
C LEU A 338 0.53 16.49 -2.38
N TYR A 339 1.20 15.37 -2.65
CA TYR A 339 2.15 14.79 -1.74
C TYR A 339 3.20 13.92 -2.48
N PRO A 340 4.46 13.84 -2.02
CA PRO A 340 5.50 13.04 -2.68
C PRO A 340 5.21 11.54 -2.70
N ASP A 341 4.73 10.99 -1.58
CA ASP A 341 4.57 9.53 -1.37
C ASP A 341 3.29 8.97 -2.01
N THR A 342 3.02 9.45 -3.23
CA THR A 342 1.92 8.99 -4.08
C THR A 342 2.41 7.91 -5.03
N VAL A 343 1.52 6.98 -5.38
CA VAL A 343 1.74 5.86 -6.30
C VAL A 343 0.72 5.94 -7.45
N PRO A 344 0.98 5.39 -8.64
CA PRO A 344 -0.01 5.37 -9.70
C PRO A 344 -1.17 4.44 -9.30
N LEU A 345 -2.40 4.79 -9.70
CA LEU A 345 -3.51 3.85 -9.76
C LEU A 345 -4.30 4.11 -11.05
N VAL A 346 -4.47 3.08 -11.87
CA VAL A 346 -5.29 3.09 -13.09
C VAL A 346 -6.24 1.89 -13.08
N LEU A 347 -7.54 2.15 -13.26
CA LEU A 347 -8.61 1.18 -13.16
C LEU A 347 -9.26 0.95 -14.53
N VAL A 348 -8.89 -0.14 -15.21
CA VAL A 348 -9.30 -0.48 -16.57
C VAL A 348 -10.47 -1.47 -16.56
N GLY A 349 -11.46 -1.26 -17.43
CA GLY A 349 -12.61 -2.17 -17.61
C GLY A 349 -13.78 -1.94 -16.64
N PHE A 350 -13.66 -0.97 -15.73
CA PHE A 350 -14.70 -0.54 -14.79
C PHE A 350 -15.82 0.22 -15.50
N ASP A 351 -17.07 0.07 -15.04
CA ASP A 351 -18.25 0.75 -15.56
C ASP A 351 -18.34 2.20 -15.04
N ARG A 352 -17.28 2.95 -15.33
CA ARG A 352 -17.06 4.33 -14.88
C ARG A 352 -16.54 5.17 -16.05
N PRO A 353 -16.98 6.44 -16.16
CA PRO A 353 -16.43 7.33 -17.16
C PRO A 353 -14.94 7.56 -16.91
N ALA A 354 -14.18 7.78 -17.98
CA ALA A 354 -12.78 8.19 -17.90
C ALA A 354 -12.68 9.47 -17.05
N GLN A 355 -11.81 9.45 -16.04
CA GLN A 355 -11.57 10.60 -15.17
C GLN A 355 -10.24 10.47 -14.46
N ARG A 356 -9.55 11.61 -14.28
CA ARG A 356 -8.40 11.72 -13.40
C ARG A 356 -8.88 12.26 -12.05
N VAL A 357 -8.96 11.39 -11.04
CA VAL A 357 -9.31 11.75 -9.67
C VAL A 357 -8.14 12.49 -9.04
N THR A 358 -8.36 13.76 -8.70
CA THR A 358 -7.36 14.59 -8.02
C THR A 358 -7.56 14.61 -6.51
N THR A 359 -8.68 14.08 -6.00
CA THR A 359 -8.92 14.01 -4.56
C THR A 359 -7.97 13.02 -3.90
N LEU A 360 -7.50 13.35 -2.69
CA LEU A 360 -6.62 12.50 -1.91
C LEU A 360 -7.28 11.14 -1.55
N ALA A 361 -6.61 10.04 -1.88
CA ALA A 361 -7.05 8.66 -1.61
C ALA A 361 -5.88 7.81 -1.07
N GLY A 362 -6.15 6.59 -0.61
CA GLY A 362 -5.11 5.64 -0.16
C GLY A 362 -5.31 4.21 -0.69
N LEU A 363 -4.24 3.42 -0.74
CA LEU A 363 -4.32 2.04 -1.26
C LEU A 363 -5.38 1.16 -0.57
N GLN A 364 -5.71 1.41 0.70
CA GLN A 364 -6.80 0.72 1.40
C GLN A 364 -8.19 0.92 0.75
N ASP A 365 -8.38 1.94 -0.07
CA ASP A 365 -9.64 2.26 -0.74
C ASP A 365 -9.89 1.30 -1.92
N LEU A 366 -8.83 0.77 -2.54
CA LEU A 366 -8.91 -0.09 -3.72
C LEU A 366 -9.81 -1.33 -3.53
N PRO A 367 -9.62 -2.20 -2.52
CA PRO A 367 -10.49 -3.36 -2.31
C PRO A 367 -11.95 -2.99 -2.08
N VAL A 368 -12.24 -1.84 -1.47
CA VAL A 368 -13.62 -1.34 -1.29
C VAL A 368 -14.22 -0.97 -2.63
N MET A 369 -13.47 -0.26 -3.48
CA MET A 369 -13.90 0.08 -4.84
C MET A 369 -14.16 -1.17 -5.70
N ILE A 370 -13.33 -2.21 -5.60
CA ILE A 370 -13.55 -3.50 -6.28
C ILE A 370 -14.86 -4.15 -5.84
N LEU A 371 -15.06 -4.32 -4.54
CA LEU A 371 -16.25 -5.00 -4.03
C LEU A 371 -17.53 -4.22 -4.38
N GLN A 372 -17.51 -2.90 -4.31
CA GLN A 372 -18.63 -2.06 -4.76
C GLN A 372 -18.89 -2.17 -6.26
N GLU A 373 -17.84 -2.25 -7.08
CA GLU A 373 -17.99 -2.47 -8.53
C GLU A 373 -18.56 -3.85 -8.82
N LEU A 374 -18.21 -4.85 -8.01
CA LEU A 374 -18.75 -6.20 -8.07
C LEU A 374 -20.11 -6.38 -7.37
N GLY A 375 -20.68 -5.33 -6.79
CA GLY A 375 -21.93 -5.42 -6.02
C GLY A 375 -21.87 -6.43 -4.87
N LEU A 376 -20.67 -6.67 -4.32
CA LEU A 376 -20.42 -7.56 -3.19
C LEU A 376 -20.38 -6.76 -1.88
N ASP A 377 -20.77 -7.42 -0.79
CA ASP A 377 -20.70 -6.83 0.55
C ASP A 377 -19.25 -6.56 0.95
N VAL A 378 -19.00 -5.36 1.46
CA VAL A 378 -17.70 -4.96 1.98
C VAL A 378 -17.58 -5.45 3.43
N PRO A 379 -16.54 -6.22 3.80
CA PRO A 379 -16.34 -6.62 5.19
C PRO A 379 -16.28 -5.43 6.14
N LEU A 380 -16.88 -5.57 7.34
CA LEU A 380 -16.95 -4.49 8.33
C LEU A 380 -15.56 -3.97 8.70
N THR A 381 -14.54 -4.83 8.73
CA THR A 381 -13.16 -4.48 9.09
C THR A 381 -12.41 -3.71 8.01
N PHE A 382 -12.91 -3.65 6.77
CA PHE A 382 -12.26 -2.86 5.72
C PHE A 382 -12.40 -1.38 6.10
N THR A 383 -11.33 -0.57 6.02
CA THR A 383 -11.34 0.83 6.46
C THR A 383 -11.33 1.85 5.32
N GLY A 384 -11.07 1.41 4.09
CA GLY A 384 -11.01 2.27 2.91
C GLY A 384 -12.33 2.97 2.53
N ALA A 385 -12.21 4.05 1.79
CA ALA A 385 -13.33 4.77 1.19
C ALA A 385 -13.87 4.05 -0.06
N GLY A 386 -15.18 4.19 -0.29
CA GLY A 386 -15.79 3.78 -1.54
C GLY A 386 -15.63 4.83 -2.64
N TRP A 387 -16.21 4.55 -3.80
CA TRP A 387 -16.24 5.47 -4.94
C TRP A 387 -16.72 6.89 -4.53
N GLY A 388 -15.97 7.94 -4.85
CA GLY A 388 -16.38 9.32 -4.58
C GLY A 388 -16.42 9.73 -3.09
N GLN A 389 -15.92 8.88 -2.18
CA GLN A 389 -15.88 9.14 -0.73
C GLN A 389 -14.46 9.42 -0.21
N TRP A 390 -13.59 9.89 -1.12
CA TRP A 390 -12.19 10.20 -0.81
C TRP A 390 -12.04 11.59 -0.18
N GLY A 391 -10.81 11.95 0.19
CA GLY A 391 -10.45 13.23 0.78
C GLY A 391 -9.74 13.09 2.13
N THR A 392 -9.76 11.90 2.72
CA THR A 392 -8.96 11.55 3.89
C THR A 392 -8.31 10.19 3.70
N THR A 393 -7.09 10.03 4.18
CA THR A 393 -6.37 8.77 4.11
C THR A 393 -5.44 8.64 5.31
N PHE A 394 -5.02 7.42 5.65
CA PHE A 394 -4.11 7.21 6.77
C PHE A 394 -3.06 6.16 6.39
N GLY A 395 -1.80 6.58 6.43
CA GLY A 395 -0.65 5.73 6.17
C GLY A 395 0.11 5.35 7.42
N ALA A 396 0.74 4.18 7.40
CA ALA A 396 1.58 3.70 8.49
C ALA A 396 2.81 4.60 8.71
N GLN A 397 3.38 5.14 7.63
CA GLN A 397 4.48 6.11 7.66
C GLN A 397 4.01 7.55 7.91
N HIS A 398 2.96 8.01 7.21
CA HIS A 398 2.59 9.43 7.15
C HIS A 398 1.49 9.86 8.14
N ARG A 399 0.96 8.91 8.92
CA ARG A 399 -0.25 9.11 9.75
C ARG A 399 -1.41 9.58 8.86
N GLY A 400 -2.37 10.32 9.41
CA GLY A 400 -3.54 10.75 8.66
C GLY A 400 -3.28 12.02 7.86
N LEU A 401 -3.84 12.05 6.66
CA LEU A 401 -3.87 13.19 5.76
C LEU A 401 -5.32 13.47 5.38
N GLN A 402 -5.69 14.75 5.29
CA GLN A 402 -6.96 15.21 4.74
C GLN A 402 -6.72 16.29 3.68
N GLU A 403 -7.59 16.36 2.70
CA GLU A 403 -7.58 17.42 1.70
C GLU A 403 -8.39 18.63 2.21
N VAL A 404 -7.73 19.78 2.31
CA VAL A 404 -8.34 21.06 2.70
C VAL A 404 -7.89 22.12 1.70
N ASN A 405 -8.85 22.75 1.02
CA ASN A 405 -8.59 23.81 0.03
C ASN A 405 -7.54 23.43 -1.05
N GLY A 406 -7.54 22.17 -1.50
CA GLY A 406 -6.58 21.69 -2.50
C GLY A 406 -5.16 21.45 -1.98
N ALA A 407 -5.00 21.28 -0.66
CA ALA A 407 -3.72 20.93 -0.02
C ALA A 407 -3.89 19.75 0.94
N ALA A 408 -2.84 18.94 1.11
CA ALA A 408 -2.81 17.82 2.05
C ALA A 408 -2.42 18.28 3.46
N GLU A 409 -3.38 18.38 4.36
CA GLU A 409 -3.22 18.75 5.78
C GLU A 409 -3.18 17.53 6.71
N PRO A 410 -2.56 17.61 7.90
CA PRO A 410 -2.61 16.53 8.87
C PRO A 410 -4.03 16.22 9.32
N TRP A 411 -4.34 14.94 9.49
CA TRP A 411 -5.63 14.44 9.98
C TRP A 411 -5.39 13.38 11.06
N GLU A 412 -6.20 13.41 12.12
CA GLU A 412 -6.20 12.33 13.11
C GLU A 412 -7.50 11.53 12.98
N PRO A 413 -7.42 10.21 12.74
CA PRO A 413 -8.58 9.35 12.76
C PRO A 413 -9.17 9.31 14.18
N PRO A 414 -10.49 9.03 14.31
CA PRO A 414 -11.14 8.98 15.61
C PRO A 414 -10.64 7.83 16.50
N VAL A 415 -9.93 6.85 15.94
CA VAL A 415 -9.34 5.70 16.64
C VAL A 415 -7.91 5.44 16.19
N ASP A 416 -7.09 4.86 17.07
CA ASP A 416 -5.70 4.48 16.78
C ASP A 416 -5.67 3.32 15.77
N GLN A 417 -5.17 3.57 14.56
CA GLN A 417 -5.18 2.58 13.48
C GLN A 417 -4.24 1.39 13.76
N ASP A 418 -3.15 1.55 14.51
CA ASP A 418 -2.28 0.42 14.87
C ASP A 418 -3.03 -0.56 15.80
N ILE A 419 -3.84 -0.02 16.71
CA ILE A 419 -4.67 -0.82 17.61
C ILE A 419 -5.82 -1.47 16.84
N LEU A 420 -6.48 -0.74 15.93
CA LEU A 420 -7.53 -1.28 15.08
C LEU A 420 -7.02 -2.49 14.28
N THR A 421 -5.88 -2.36 13.62
CA THR A 421 -5.27 -3.44 12.85
C THR A 421 -4.91 -4.63 13.74
N ARG A 422 -4.37 -4.41 14.94
CA ARG A 422 -4.10 -5.50 15.91
C ARG A 422 -5.37 -6.21 16.33
N LEU A 423 -6.42 -5.48 16.70
CA LEU A 423 -7.71 -6.07 17.06
C LEU A 423 -8.30 -6.86 15.89
N ALA A 424 -8.22 -6.35 14.66
CA ALA A 424 -8.73 -7.04 13.47
C ALA A 424 -7.96 -8.34 13.16
N ILE A 425 -6.69 -8.44 13.54
CA ILE A 425 -5.86 -9.63 13.36
C ILE A 425 -6.04 -10.62 14.52
N GLU A 426 -5.91 -10.14 15.75
CA GLU A 426 -5.77 -10.97 16.96
C GLU A 426 -7.12 -11.29 17.61
N HIS A 427 -8.08 -10.35 17.56
CA HIS A 427 -9.39 -10.43 18.21
C HIS A 427 -10.55 -9.98 17.29
N PRO A 428 -10.65 -10.46 16.03
CA PRO A 428 -11.68 -10.00 15.09
C PRO A 428 -13.12 -10.17 15.61
N GLU A 429 -13.38 -11.18 16.43
CA GLU A 429 -14.66 -11.42 17.11
C GLU A 429 -15.11 -10.24 17.96
N GLU A 430 -14.17 -9.50 18.57
CA GLU A 430 -14.48 -8.34 19.38
C GLU A 430 -14.90 -7.14 18.54
N LEU A 431 -14.42 -7.05 17.30
CA LEU A 431 -14.83 -6.01 16.35
C LEU A 431 -16.13 -6.35 15.63
N LEU A 432 -16.39 -7.65 15.42
CA LEU A 432 -17.55 -8.14 14.69
C LEU A 432 -18.76 -8.42 15.60
N ALA A 433 -18.61 -8.25 16.92
CA ALA A 433 -19.71 -8.41 17.88
C ALA A 433 -20.91 -7.48 17.54
N PRO A 434 -22.16 -7.95 17.71
CA PRO A 434 -23.38 -7.24 17.34
C PRO A 434 -23.64 -5.94 18.11
#